data_AF-A0A383E5Q4-F1
#
_entry.id   AF-A0A383E5Q4-F1
#
_cell.length_a   1.000
_cell.length_b   1.000
_cell.length_c   1.000
_cell.angle_alpha   90.00
_cell.angle_beta   90.00
_cell.angle_gamma   90.00
#
_symmetry.space_group_name_H-M   'P 1'
#
loop_
_entity.id
_entity.type
_entity.pdbx_description
1 polymer ?
#
loop_
_entity_poly.entity_id
_entity_poly.type
_entity_poly.pdbx_seq_one_letter_code
_entity_poly.pdbx_strand_id
1 'polypeptide(L)'
;KISFLPQTWEKTYFDWLENIQPWCISRQIWWGHKIPIWYGPDKKPFAAMDEKDALNKAEKFYKKKVELVHDQDVLDTWFSSSLWPFSTLGWPEQTKEFKKYYPTNLLITGFDIIFFWVARMIMMGLFFTKKPPFKYIYVHALVRDEKGQKMSKSKGNVIDPLELTNKYGADALRFTLSSLASPGRDIKLSAQQVESSRNFSTKIWNASRYILLNNCKINISFDPKKINNVVN
;
A
#
# COMPACT_ATOMS: atom_id res chain seq x y z
N LYS A 1 -7.05 -12.20 -13.85
CA LYS A 1 -7.06 -13.03 -12.62
C LYS A 1 -6.12 -12.37 -11.61
N ILE A 2 -6.58 -12.16 -10.38
CA ILE A 2 -5.78 -11.62 -9.27
C ILE A 2 -5.29 -12.80 -8.42
N SER A 3 -4.07 -12.73 -7.89
CA SER A 3 -3.52 -13.79 -7.02
C SER A 3 -2.96 -13.22 -5.72
N PHE A 4 -3.40 -13.76 -4.58
CA PHE A 4 -2.89 -13.42 -3.26
C PHE A 4 -1.67 -14.28 -2.89
N LEU A 5 -0.69 -13.66 -2.25
CA LEU A 5 0.52 -14.29 -1.75
C LEU A 5 0.70 -13.90 -0.28
N PRO A 6 0.53 -14.81 0.70
CA PRO A 6 0.13 -16.21 0.54
C PRO A 6 -1.33 -16.39 0.10
N GLN A 7 -1.63 -17.53 -0.52
CA GLN A 7 -2.95 -17.85 -1.07
C GLN A 7 -4.06 -17.91 -0.01
N THR A 8 -3.71 -18.13 1.26
CA THR A 8 -4.66 -18.19 2.38
C THR A 8 -5.53 -16.93 2.51
N TRP A 9 -5.01 -15.75 2.11
CA TRP A 9 -5.76 -14.49 2.16
C TRP A 9 -6.88 -14.39 1.12
N GLU A 10 -6.87 -15.24 0.09
CA GLU A 10 -7.90 -15.27 -0.94
C GLU A 10 -9.27 -15.62 -0.32
N LYS A 11 -9.31 -16.63 0.55
CA LYS A 11 -10.54 -17.02 1.26
C LYS A 11 -11.06 -15.88 2.13
N THR A 12 -10.20 -15.32 2.98
CA THR A 12 -10.55 -14.19 3.86
C THR A 12 -11.09 -12.98 3.09
N TYR A 13 -10.52 -12.71 1.92
CA TYR A 13 -10.98 -11.66 1.03
C TYR A 13 -12.38 -11.93 0.47
N PHE A 14 -12.65 -13.13 -0.05
CA PHE A 14 -13.95 -13.49 -0.60
C PHE A 14 -15.03 -13.57 0.48
N ASP A 15 -14.73 -14.18 1.64
CA ASP A 15 -15.65 -14.26 2.78
C ASP A 15 -16.13 -12.85 3.21
N TRP A 16 -15.24 -11.86 3.17
CA TRP A 16 -15.60 -10.47 3.48
C TRP A 16 -16.46 -9.82 2.39
N LEU A 17 -16.14 -10.06 1.11
CA LEU A 17 -16.92 -9.51 0.00
C LEU A 17 -18.33 -10.07 -0.07
N GLU A 18 -18.53 -11.35 0.22
CA GLU A 18 -19.84 -12.00 0.22
C GLU A 18 -20.79 -11.40 1.27
N ASN A 19 -20.24 -10.87 2.36
CA ASN A 19 -20.99 -10.32 3.49
C ASN A 19 -20.95 -8.77 3.57
N ILE A 20 -20.43 -8.12 2.52
CA ILE A 20 -20.19 -6.68 2.54
C ILE A 20 -21.48 -5.88 2.74
N GLN A 21 -21.44 -4.87 3.60
CA GLN A 21 -22.56 -3.95 3.87
C GLN A 21 -22.39 -2.64 3.10
N PRO A 22 -23.49 -1.86 2.92
CA PRO A 22 -23.41 -0.52 2.35
C PRO A 22 -22.34 0.32 3.03
N TRP A 23 -21.48 0.92 2.23
CA TRP A 23 -20.40 1.76 2.72
C TRP A 23 -20.89 3.20 2.86
N CYS A 24 -21.03 3.68 4.10
CA CYS A 24 -21.21 5.11 4.37
C CYS A 24 -19.90 5.84 4.04
N ILE A 25 -19.91 6.59 2.93
CA ILE A 25 -18.74 7.32 2.42
C ILE A 25 -18.64 8.76 2.94
N SER A 26 -19.66 9.28 3.63
CA SER A 26 -19.64 10.64 4.17
C SER A 26 -19.06 10.71 5.58
N ARG A 27 -18.37 11.80 5.91
CA ARG A 27 -17.71 12.03 7.19
C ARG A 27 -17.93 13.47 7.65
N GLN A 28 -18.33 13.65 8.91
CA GLN A 28 -18.48 14.95 9.58
C GLN A 28 -17.15 15.40 10.19
N ILE A 29 -16.13 15.55 9.35
CA ILE A 29 -14.78 16.01 9.74
C ILE A 29 -14.32 17.11 8.80
N TRP A 30 -13.34 17.90 9.23
CA TRP A 30 -12.86 19.03 8.42
C TRP A 30 -11.85 18.65 7.35
N TRP A 31 -11.17 17.52 7.52
CA TRP A 31 -10.11 17.08 6.60
C TRP A 31 -10.62 15.99 5.65
N GLY A 32 -10.68 16.30 4.37
CA GLY A 32 -11.06 15.38 3.31
C GLY A 32 -11.51 16.10 2.05
N HIS A 33 -11.85 15.35 1.00
CA HIS A 33 -12.41 15.92 -0.22
C HIS A 33 -13.89 16.22 0.02
N LYS A 34 -14.33 17.46 -0.18
CA LYS A 34 -15.75 17.82 -0.06
C LYS A 34 -16.60 16.97 -1.00
N ILE A 35 -17.73 16.48 -0.52
CA ILE A 35 -18.65 15.72 -1.34
C ILE A 35 -19.25 16.64 -2.41
N PRO A 36 -19.21 16.28 -3.71
CA PRO A 36 -19.68 17.14 -4.79
C PRO A 36 -21.21 17.09 -4.95
N ILE A 37 -21.95 17.41 -3.88
CA ILE A 37 -23.41 17.41 -3.81
C ILE A 37 -23.91 18.76 -3.29
N TRP A 38 -24.84 19.38 -4.02
CA TRP A 38 -25.50 20.61 -3.61
C TRP A 38 -26.97 20.35 -3.34
N TYR A 39 -27.53 20.95 -2.30
CA TYR A 39 -28.93 20.81 -1.93
C TYR A 39 -29.73 22.05 -2.34
N GLY A 40 -30.85 21.81 -3.02
CA GLY A 40 -31.86 22.84 -3.28
C GLY A 40 -32.69 23.19 -2.02
N PRO A 41 -33.61 24.17 -2.14
CA PRO A 41 -34.40 24.68 -1.01
C PRO A 41 -35.31 23.63 -0.35
N ASP A 42 -35.67 22.57 -1.06
CA ASP A 42 -36.44 21.41 -0.59
C ASP A 42 -35.56 20.22 -0.19
N LYS A 43 -34.24 20.44 -0.01
CA LYS A 43 -33.22 19.41 0.25
C LYS A 43 -33.04 18.38 -0.88
N LYS A 44 -33.47 18.70 -2.11
CA LYS A 44 -33.16 17.87 -3.29
C LYS A 44 -31.65 17.89 -3.57
N PRO A 45 -30.96 16.74 -3.68
CA PRO A 45 -29.53 16.71 -3.98
C PRO A 45 -29.24 16.81 -5.48
N PHE A 46 -28.18 17.54 -5.82
CA PHE A 46 -27.62 17.70 -7.16
C PHE A 46 -26.13 17.36 -7.15
N ALA A 47 -25.74 16.27 -7.80
CA ALA A 47 -24.34 15.92 -8.00
C ALA A 47 -23.74 16.74 -9.16
N ALA A 48 -22.65 17.46 -8.92
CA ALA A 48 -22.04 18.36 -9.91
C ALA A 48 -20.52 18.46 -9.76
N MET A 49 -19.80 18.85 -10.80
CA MET A 49 -18.35 19.00 -10.71
C MET A 49 -17.94 20.27 -9.96
N ASP A 50 -18.76 21.32 -10.10
CA ASP A 50 -18.59 22.61 -9.47
C ASP A 50 -19.96 23.27 -9.23
N GLU A 51 -19.96 24.42 -8.56
CA GLU A 51 -21.17 25.17 -8.23
C GLU A 51 -21.93 25.64 -9.48
N LYS A 52 -21.22 25.96 -10.57
CA LYS A 52 -21.84 26.42 -11.81
C LYS A 52 -22.63 25.28 -12.48
N ASP A 53 -22.06 24.09 -12.53
CA ASP A 53 -22.75 22.87 -12.99
C ASP A 53 -23.95 22.55 -12.08
N ALA A 54 -23.82 22.71 -10.76
CA ALA A 54 -24.91 22.51 -9.82
C ALA A 54 -26.08 23.48 -10.09
N LEU A 55 -25.80 24.78 -10.24
CA LEU A 55 -26.79 25.80 -10.54
C LEU A 55 -27.50 25.54 -11.86
N ASN A 56 -26.76 25.16 -12.91
CA ASN A 56 -27.34 24.80 -14.21
C ASN A 56 -28.29 23.59 -14.11
N LYS A 57 -27.92 22.58 -13.32
CA LYS A 57 -28.77 21.39 -13.08
C LYS A 57 -30.02 21.75 -12.28
N ALA A 58 -29.87 22.60 -11.26
CA ALA A 58 -30.99 23.06 -10.45
C ALA A 58 -31.95 23.94 -11.25
N GLU A 59 -31.45 24.88 -12.06
CA GLU A 59 -32.29 25.74 -12.90
C GLU A 59 -33.11 24.94 -13.91
N LYS A 60 -32.52 23.90 -14.52
CA LYS A 60 -33.26 22.96 -15.39
C LYS A 60 -34.37 22.21 -14.65
N PHE A 61 -34.15 21.85 -13.39
CA PHE A 61 -35.11 21.11 -12.59
C PHE A 61 -36.25 22.01 -12.06
N TYR A 62 -35.92 23.14 -11.44
CA TYR A 62 -36.92 24.06 -10.85
C TYR A 62 -37.53 25.04 -11.85
N LYS A 63 -36.95 25.15 -13.07
CA LYS A 63 -37.32 26.14 -14.10
C LYS A 63 -37.18 27.60 -13.62
N LYS A 64 -36.36 27.81 -12.60
CA LYS A 64 -36.03 29.12 -12.02
C LYS A 64 -34.68 29.03 -11.32
N LYS A 65 -34.07 30.19 -11.09
CA LYS A 65 -32.88 30.28 -10.24
C LYS A 65 -33.27 30.01 -8.78
N VAL A 66 -32.47 29.18 -8.13
CA VAL A 66 -32.62 28.82 -6.71
C VAL A 66 -31.26 28.92 -6.04
N GLU A 67 -31.27 29.21 -4.74
CA GLU A 67 -30.08 29.11 -3.92
C GLU A 67 -29.75 27.64 -3.64
N LEU A 68 -28.46 27.31 -3.62
CA LEU A 68 -27.96 25.97 -3.38
C LEU A 68 -27.01 25.99 -2.18
N VAL A 69 -27.10 24.96 -1.35
CA VAL A 69 -26.19 24.75 -0.22
C VAL A 69 -25.30 23.56 -0.52
N HIS A 70 -23.98 23.77 -0.56
CA HIS A 70 -23.01 22.69 -0.74
C HIS A 70 -22.99 21.78 0.50
N ASP A 71 -22.94 20.45 0.28
CA ASP A 71 -22.76 19.48 1.36
C ASP A 71 -21.50 19.83 2.17
N GLN A 72 -21.64 19.80 3.50
CA GLN A 72 -20.56 20.11 4.43
C GLN A 72 -19.73 18.88 4.77
N ASP A 73 -20.22 17.68 4.45
CA ASP A 73 -19.49 16.43 4.65
C ASP A 73 -18.33 16.29 3.66
N VAL A 74 -17.31 15.58 4.11
CA VAL A 74 -16.18 15.14 3.27
C VAL A 74 -16.26 13.64 2.99
N LEU A 75 -15.60 13.21 1.92
CA LEU A 75 -15.44 11.81 1.56
C LEU A 75 -14.51 11.09 2.55
N ASP A 76 -14.88 9.86 2.88
CA ASP A 76 -14.04 8.90 3.60
C ASP A 76 -12.65 8.80 2.99
N THR A 77 -11.59 8.78 3.81
CA THR A 77 -10.21 8.66 3.32
C THR A 77 -10.05 7.43 2.42
N TRP A 78 -10.68 6.30 2.80
CA TRP A 78 -10.67 5.08 2.00
C TRP A 78 -11.32 5.23 0.63
N PHE A 79 -12.23 6.19 0.44
CA PHE A 79 -12.80 6.52 -0.88
C PHE A 79 -11.69 7.03 -1.80
N SER A 80 -10.94 8.04 -1.37
CA SER A 80 -9.82 8.55 -2.16
C SER A 80 -8.71 7.52 -2.35
N SER A 81 -8.33 6.79 -1.29
CA SER A 81 -7.27 5.77 -1.35
C SER A 81 -7.62 4.59 -2.25
N SER A 82 -8.91 4.30 -2.43
CA SER A 82 -9.38 3.26 -3.35
C SER A 82 -9.14 3.59 -4.82
N LEU A 83 -8.94 4.87 -5.15
CA LEU A 83 -8.65 5.32 -6.51
C LEU A 83 -7.15 5.31 -6.83
N TRP A 84 -6.29 5.01 -5.84
CA TRP A 84 -4.83 5.03 -5.97
C TRP A 84 -4.28 4.33 -7.23
N PRO A 85 -4.74 3.13 -7.62
CA PRO A 85 -4.08 2.37 -8.69
C PRO A 85 -4.11 3.03 -10.08
N PHE A 86 -4.99 4.01 -10.26
CA PHE A 86 -5.19 4.67 -11.55
C PHE A 86 -5.15 6.20 -11.44
N SER A 87 -5.59 6.79 -10.32
CA SER A 87 -5.49 8.25 -10.11
C SER A 87 -4.04 8.75 -10.14
N THR A 88 -3.08 7.97 -9.65
CA THR A 88 -1.66 8.32 -9.70
C THR A 88 -1.07 8.28 -11.11
N LEU A 89 -1.79 7.70 -12.05
CA LEU A 89 -1.39 7.57 -13.45
C LEU A 89 -2.08 8.64 -14.32
N GLY A 90 -2.76 9.61 -13.72
CA GLY A 90 -3.51 10.65 -14.43
C GLY A 90 -4.84 10.16 -14.99
N TRP A 91 -5.49 9.18 -14.34
CA TRP A 91 -6.92 8.95 -14.55
C TRP A 91 -7.71 10.08 -13.87
N PRO A 92 -8.82 10.59 -14.46
CA PRO A 92 -9.63 10.00 -15.54
C PRO A 92 -9.10 10.19 -16.98
N GLU A 93 -8.04 10.95 -17.17
CA GLU A 93 -7.45 11.19 -18.47
C GLU A 93 -6.78 9.92 -19.04
N GLN A 94 -6.78 9.78 -20.37
CA GLN A 94 -6.20 8.62 -21.06
C GLN A 94 -4.71 8.80 -21.36
N THR A 95 -3.95 9.08 -20.30
CA THR A 95 -2.51 9.36 -20.34
C THR A 95 -1.70 8.16 -20.86
N LYS A 96 -0.44 8.42 -21.24
CA LYS A 96 0.48 7.36 -21.67
C LYS A 96 0.82 6.43 -20.50
N GLU A 97 0.93 6.99 -19.31
CA GLU A 97 1.24 6.33 -18.06
C GLU A 97 0.12 5.37 -17.67
N PHE A 98 -1.13 5.81 -17.73
CA PHE A 98 -2.29 4.96 -17.46
C PHE A 98 -2.32 3.76 -18.41
N LYS A 99 -2.13 3.99 -19.72
CA LYS A 99 -2.10 2.91 -20.72
C LYS A 99 -0.94 1.93 -20.51
N LYS A 100 0.22 2.41 -20.06
CA LYS A 100 1.44 1.61 -19.93
C LYS A 100 1.51 0.83 -18.61
N TYR A 101 1.09 1.45 -17.51
CA TYR A 101 1.33 0.94 -16.15
C TYR A 101 0.09 0.36 -15.47
N TYR A 102 -1.09 0.49 -16.09
CA TYR A 102 -2.32 -0.13 -15.60
C TYR A 102 -2.73 -1.33 -16.48
N PRO A 103 -2.94 -2.53 -15.90
CA PRO A 103 -2.90 -2.85 -14.47
C PRO A 103 -1.47 -3.10 -13.95
N THR A 104 -1.25 -2.75 -12.67
CA THR A 104 0.04 -2.90 -12.00
C THR A 104 0.37 -4.38 -11.73
N ASN A 105 1.65 -4.74 -11.69
CA ASN A 105 2.05 -6.14 -11.49
C ASN A 105 1.85 -6.63 -10.05
N LEU A 106 2.29 -5.86 -9.05
CA LEU A 106 2.34 -6.31 -7.65
C LEU A 106 1.92 -5.20 -6.71
N LEU A 107 0.96 -5.49 -5.83
CA LEU A 107 0.65 -4.69 -4.64
C LEU A 107 1.31 -5.35 -3.42
N ILE A 108 2.01 -4.58 -2.59
CA ILE A 108 2.61 -5.05 -1.34
C ILE A 108 1.94 -4.31 -0.18
N THR A 109 1.38 -5.03 0.79
CA THR A 109 0.72 -4.41 1.95
C THR A 109 0.63 -5.36 3.14
N GLY A 110 0.34 -4.82 4.32
CA GLY A 110 -0.06 -5.59 5.51
C GLY A 110 -1.48 -6.11 5.42
N PHE A 111 -1.78 -7.16 6.19
CA PHE A 111 -3.11 -7.79 6.22
C PHE A 111 -4.19 -6.93 6.88
N ASP A 112 -3.80 -5.97 7.70
CA ASP A 112 -4.68 -5.10 8.48
C ASP A 112 -5.53 -4.15 7.63
N ILE A 113 -5.15 -3.91 6.37
CA ILE A 113 -5.87 -3.04 5.44
C ILE A 113 -6.35 -3.75 4.16
N ILE A 114 -6.44 -5.09 4.17
CA ILE A 114 -7.00 -5.85 3.03
C ILE A 114 -8.42 -5.37 2.70
N PHE A 115 -9.28 -5.25 3.71
CA PHE A 115 -10.68 -4.88 3.50
C PHE A 115 -10.87 -3.38 3.24
N PHE A 116 -10.13 -2.54 3.95
CA PHE A 116 -10.25 -1.09 3.85
C PHE A 116 -9.61 -0.53 2.59
N TRP A 117 -8.54 -1.16 2.09
CA TRP A 117 -7.78 -0.63 0.96
C TRP A 117 -7.78 -1.57 -0.24
N VAL A 118 -7.27 -2.80 -0.10
CA VAL A 118 -7.10 -3.73 -1.23
C VAL A 118 -8.44 -4.03 -1.91
N ALA A 119 -9.45 -4.40 -1.13
CA ALA A 119 -10.79 -4.68 -1.64
C ALA A 119 -11.42 -3.46 -2.29
N ARG A 120 -11.31 -2.28 -1.67
CA ARG A 120 -11.85 -1.04 -2.24
C ARG A 120 -11.17 -0.68 -3.56
N MET A 121 -9.85 -0.84 -3.66
CA MET A 121 -9.10 -0.64 -4.91
C MET A 121 -9.55 -1.59 -6.01
N ILE A 122 -9.76 -2.88 -5.69
CA ILE A 122 -10.26 -3.85 -6.66
C ILE A 122 -11.67 -3.48 -7.12
N MET A 123 -12.57 -3.14 -6.19
CA MET A 123 -13.93 -2.70 -6.50
C MET A 123 -13.93 -1.49 -7.44
N MET A 124 -13.18 -0.43 -7.11
CA MET A 124 -13.14 0.79 -7.92
C MET A 124 -12.44 0.58 -9.26
N GLY A 125 -11.35 -0.18 -9.31
CA GLY A 125 -10.69 -0.54 -10.57
C GLY A 125 -11.63 -1.30 -11.51
N LEU A 126 -12.34 -2.31 -10.99
CA LEU A 126 -13.34 -3.03 -11.78
C LEU A 126 -14.51 -2.13 -12.19
N PHE A 127 -14.96 -1.22 -11.32
CA PHE A 127 -16.06 -0.32 -11.61
C PHE A 127 -15.71 0.68 -12.73
N PHE A 128 -14.62 1.43 -12.58
CA PHE A 128 -14.24 2.52 -13.48
C PHE A 128 -13.48 2.06 -14.73
N THR A 129 -12.58 1.08 -14.60
CA THR A 129 -11.66 0.71 -15.70
C THR A 129 -11.98 -0.64 -16.33
N LYS A 130 -12.96 -1.38 -15.78
CA LYS A 130 -13.33 -2.75 -16.20
C LYS A 130 -12.18 -3.76 -16.20
N LYS A 131 -11.11 -3.47 -15.46
CA LYS A 131 -9.90 -4.29 -15.35
C LYS A 131 -9.47 -4.34 -13.90
N PRO A 132 -8.96 -5.49 -13.41
CA PRO A 132 -8.42 -5.57 -12.07
C PRO A 132 -7.20 -4.66 -11.94
N PRO A 133 -7.02 -3.91 -10.83
CA PRO A 133 -5.91 -2.96 -10.69
C PRO A 133 -4.53 -3.61 -10.54
N PHE A 134 -4.48 -4.86 -10.07
CA PHE A 134 -3.23 -5.58 -9.81
C PHE A 134 -3.28 -7.01 -10.37
N LYS A 135 -2.12 -7.58 -10.69
CA LYS A 135 -1.98 -9.02 -11.00
C LYS A 135 -1.74 -9.84 -9.72
N TYR A 136 -0.82 -9.41 -8.88
CA TYR A 136 -0.44 -10.07 -7.63
C TYR A 136 -0.62 -9.15 -6.43
N ILE A 137 -0.99 -9.72 -5.28
CA ILE A 137 -1.09 -9.03 -4.00
C ILE A 137 -0.25 -9.80 -2.99
N TYR A 138 0.88 -9.24 -2.60
CA TYR A 138 1.73 -9.78 -1.55
C TYR A 138 1.36 -9.17 -0.20
N VAL A 139 0.84 -10.02 0.67
CA VAL A 139 0.42 -9.66 2.02
C VAL A 139 1.53 -10.08 2.98
N HIS A 140 2.30 -9.09 3.43
CA HIS A 140 3.35 -9.33 4.42
C HIS A 140 2.77 -9.27 5.84
N ALA A 141 3.49 -9.87 6.78
CA ALA A 141 3.12 -9.85 8.19
C ALA A 141 3.41 -8.48 8.83
N LEU A 142 2.89 -8.24 10.04
CA LEU A 142 3.13 -7.00 10.74
C LEU A 142 4.43 -7.05 11.54
N VAL A 143 5.11 -5.92 11.62
CA VAL A 143 6.24 -5.77 12.54
C VAL A 143 5.69 -5.55 13.96
N ARG A 144 6.22 -6.32 14.89
CA ARG A 144 5.91 -6.33 16.31
C ARG A 144 7.18 -5.98 17.08
N ASP A 145 6.99 -5.56 18.32
CA ASP A 145 8.13 -5.43 19.24
C ASP A 145 8.76 -6.81 19.54
N GLU A 146 9.89 -6.81 20.23
CA GLU A 146 10.61 -8.01 20.64
C GLU A 146 9.75 -9.00 21.46
N LYS A 147 8.72 -8.50 22.17
CA LYS A 147 7.78 -9.29 22.98
C LYS A 147 6.58 -9.79 22.16
N GLY A 148 6.48 -9.42 20.88
CA GLY A 148 5.40 -9.81 19.97
C GLY A 148 4.16 -8.91 20.04
N GLN A 149 4.19 -7.77 20.72
CA GLN A 149 3.06 -6.85 20.77
C GLN A 149 3.01 -5.97 19.52
N LYS A 150 1.78 -5.54 19.14
CA LYS A 150 1.60 -4.51 18.11
C LYS A 150 2.39 -3.27 18.52
N MET A 151 3.26 -2.79 17.64
CA MET A 151 3.89 -1.48 17.84
C MET A 151 2.82 -0.39 17.70
N SER A 152 2.76 0.52 18.67
CA SER A 152 1.82 1.64 18.65
C SER A 152 2.34 2.77 19.52
N LYS A 153 2.13 4.01 19.09
CA LYS A 153 2.55 5.21 19.85
C LYS A 153 2.00 5.21 21.27
N SER A 154 0.75 4.78 21.46
CA SER A 154 0.08 4.72 22.77
C SER A 154 0.72 3.73 23.74
N LYS A 155 1.37 2.66 23.24
CA LYS A 155 2.07 1.68 24.09
C LYS A 155 3.53 2.03 24.37
N GLY A 156 4.06 3.07 23.71
CA GLY A 156 5.47 3.46 23.85
C GLY A 156 6.48 2.42 23.36
N ASN A 157 6.03 1.39 22.63
CA ASN A 157 6.86 0.28 22.14
C ASN A 157 7.24 0.43 20.65
N VAL A 158 7.20 1.65 20.12
CA VAL A 158 7.59 1.94 18.75
C VAL A 158 9.11 2.00 18.69
N ILE A 159 9.70 1.22 17.80
CA ILE A 159 11.12 1.33 17.47
C ILE A 159 11.24 2.24 16.26
N ASP A 160 11.93 3.36 16.39
CA ASP A 160 12.17 4.25 15.26
C ASP A 160 13.17 3.58 14.28
N PRO A 161 12.79 3.36 13.01
CA PRO A 161 13.70 2.79 12.03
C PRO A 161 14.95 3.64 11.79
N LEU A 162 14.89 4.97 12.02
CA LEU A 162 16.04 5.86 11.88
C LEU A 162 17.06 5.65 13.00
N GLU A 163 16.62 5.38 14.23
CA GLU A 163 17.54 5.04 15.33
C GLU A 163 18.32 3.77 15.03
N LEU A 164 17.65 2.73 14.54
CA LEU A 164 18.29 1.48 14.14
C LEU A 164 19.21 1.68 12.93
N THR A 165 18.79 2.48 11.96
CA THR A 165 19.58 2.79 10.77
C THR A 165 20.86 3.55 11.13
N ASN A 166 20.77 4.55 12.01
CA ASN A 166 21.93 5.31 12.45
C ASN A 166 22.91 4.45 13.26
N LYS A 167 22.39 3.50 14.05
CA LYS A 167 23.22 2.63 14.90
C LYS A 167 23.85 1.45 14.15
N TYR A 168 23.13 0.84 13.21
CA TYR A 168 23.52 -0.43 12.58
C TYR A 168 23.64 -0.38 11.06
N GLY A 169 23.20 0.71 10.42
CA GLY A 169 23.17 0.87 8.97
C GLY A 169 21.84 0.45 8.34
N ALA A 170 21.48 1.11 7.24
CA ALA A 170 20.23 0.83 6.52
C ALA A 170 20.18 -0.58 5.94
N ASP A 171 21.32 -1.09 5.44
CA ASP A 171 21.42 -2.44 4.88
C ASP A 171 21.18 -3.51 5.94
N ALA A 172 21.66 -3.30 7.17
CA ALA A 172 21.44 -4.21 8.27
C ALA A 172 19.93 -4.31 8.59
N LEU A 173 19.25 -3.17 8.73
CA LEU A 173 17.81 -3.13 9.00
C LEU A 173 16.99 -3.77 7.86
N ARG A 174 17.29 -3.43 6.60
CA ARG A 174 16.63 -3.99 5.43
C ARG A 174 16.82 -5.51 5.36
N PHE A 175 18.05 -5.98 5.54
CA PHE A 175 18.37 -7.40 5.53
C PHE A 175 17.64 -8.15 6.65
N THR A 176 17.61 -7.59 7.87
CA THR A 176 16.83 -8.16 8.99
C THR A 176 15.37 -8.29 8.60
N LEU A 177 14.71 -7.22 8.16
CA LEU A 177 13.29 -7.23 7.81
C LEU A 177 12.99 -8.22 6.68
N SER A 178 13.80 -8.24 5.62
CA SER A 178 13.63 -9.16 4.49
C SER A 178 13.85 -10.62 4.89
N SER A 179 14.85 -10.91 5.72
CA SER A 179 15.12 -12.28 6.20
C SER A 179 14.02 -12.81 7.12
N LEU A 180 13.35 -11.92 7.85
CA LEU A 180 12.25 -12.26 8.76
C LEU A 180 10.87 -12.21 8.09
N ALA A 181 10.75 -11.69 6.86
CA ALA A 181 9.50 -11.56 6.12
C ALA A 181 8.96 -12.89 5.55
N SER A 182 9.13 -13.98 6.32
CA SER A 182 8.53 -15.28 6.00
C SER A 182 7.00 -15.18 6.06
N PRO A 183 6.28 -15.63 5.03
CA PRO A 183 4.81 -15.58 5.02
C PRO A 183 4.19 -16.30 6.23
N GLY A 184 3.17 -15.70 6.83
CA GLY A 184 2.34 -16.34 7.87
C GLY A 184 2.77 -16.14 9.33
N ARG A 185 3.89 -15.44 9.61
CA ARG A 185 4.28 -15.07 10.99
C ARG A 185 4.64 -13.60 11.08
N ASP A 186 4.15 -12.94 12.13
CA ASP A 186 4.54 -11.58 12.46
C ASP A 186 6.04 -11.47 12.74
N ILE A 187 6.63 -10.33 12.34
CA ILE A 187 8.05 -10.05 12.49
C ILE A 187 8.28 -9.50 13.89
N LYS A 188 8.89 -10.27 14.78
CA LYS A 188 9.38 -9.78 16.08
C LYS A 188 10.73 -9.10 15.85
N LEU A 189 10.74 -7.77 15.87
CA LEU A 189 11.95 -6.98 15.63
C LEU A 189 12.67 -6.69 16.95
N SER A 190 13.96 -7.02 17.00
CA SER A 190 14.85 -6.68 18.10
C SER A 190 16.15 -6.04 17.58
N ALA A 191 16.75 -5.15 18.38
CA ALA A 191 18.03 -4.52 18.03
C ALA A 191 19.15 -5.56 17.84
N GLN A 192 19.12 -6.66 18.59
CA GLN A 192 20.10 -7.75 18.48
C GLN A 192 20.08 -8.45 17.11
N GLN A 193 18.91 -8.62 16.50
CA GLN A 193 18.81 -9.18 15.14
C GLN A 193 19.38 -8.23 14.09
N VAL A 194 19.16 -6.92 14.26
CA VAL A 194 19.72 -5.89 13.38
C VAL A 194 21.25 -5.84 13.52
N GLU A 195 21.76 -5.93 14.75
CA GLU A 195 23.20 -6.04 14.99
C GLU A 195 23.80 -7.30 14.33
N SER A 196 23.11 -8.43 14.41
CA SER A 196 23.54 -9.67 13.76
C SER A 196 23.61 -9.51 12.23
N SER A 197 22.66 -8.78 11.65
CA SER A 197 22.64 -8.44 10.23
C SER A 197 23.78 -7.49 9.85
N ARG A 198 24.11 -6.51 10.69
CA ARG A 198 25.32 -5.67 10.53
C ARG A 198 26.59 -6.52 10.54
N ASN A 199 26.70 -7.49 11.43
CA ASN A 199 27.85 -8.39 11.50
C ASN A 199 28.01 -9.20 10.21
N PHE A 200 26.90 -9.68 9.66
CA PHE A 200 26.89 -10.35 8.36
C PHE A 200 27.35 -9.42 7.23
N SER A 201 26.83 -8.18 7.16
CA SER A 201 27.30 -7.18 6.20
C SER A 201 28.80 -6.88 6.36
N THR A 202 29.29 -6.82 7.60
CA THR A 202 30.73 -6.63 7.90
C THR A 202 31.57 -7.81 7.41
N LYS A 203 31.04 -9.04 7.50
CA LYS A 203 31.72 -10.22 6.98
C LYS A 203 31.86 -10.18 5.46
N ILE A 204 30.80 -9.77 4.74
CA ILE A 204 30.85 -9.55 3.29
C ILE A 204 31.88 -8.47 2.96
N TRP A 205 31.85 -7.33 3.67
CA TRP A 205 32.82 -6.25 3.49
C TRP A 205 34.27 -6.72 3.65
N ASN A 206 34.54 -7.50 4.70
CA ASN A 206 35.87 -8.05 4.96
C ASN A 206 36.31 -9.03 3.86
N ALA A 207 35.40 -9.85 3.34
CA ALA A 207 35.68 -10.73 2.20
C ALA A 207 36.03 -9.92 0.94
N SER A 208 35.25 -8.87 0.63
CA SER A 208 35.54 -7.97 -0.48
C SER A 208 36.89 -7.25 -0.31
N ARG A 209 37.19 -6.76 0.89
CA ARG A 209 38.49 -6.13 1.21
C ARG A 209 39.64 -7.11 1.03
N TYR A 210 39.48 -8.36 1.47
CA TYR A 210 40.50 -9.40 1.29
C TYR A 210 40.77 -9.67 -0.20
N ILE A 211 39.73 -9.81 -1.02
CA ILE A 211 39.84 -10.00 -2.49
C ILE A 211 40.61 -8.83 -3.11
N LEU A 212 40.30 -7.59 -2.73
CA LEU A 212 40.96 -6.39 -3.24
C LEU A 212 42.42 -6.28 -2.81
N LEU A 213 42.72 -6.53 -1.53
CA LEU A 213 44.09 -6.49 -1.00
C LEU A 213 45.01 -7.52 -1.68
N ASN A 214 44.45 -8.66 -2.07
CA ASN A 214 45.19 -9.73 -2.75
C ASN A 214 45.15 -9.61 -4.28
N ASN A 215 44.60 -8.53 -4.85
CA ASN A 215 44.44 -8.34 -6.29
C ASN A 215 43.82 -9.56 -7.00
N CYS A 216 42.89 -10.24 -6.33
CA CYS A 216 42.24 -11.42 -6.88
C CYS A 216 41.47 -11.06 -8.16
N LYS A 217 41.67 -11.84 -9.23
CA LYS A 217 41.00 -11.66 -10.51
C LYS A 217 39.88 -12.67 -10.68
N ILE A 218 38.76 -12.24 -11.26
CA ILE A 218 37.67 -13.15 -11.64
C ILE A 218 38.19 -14.10 -12.71
N ASN A 219 38.14 -15.40 -12.43
CA ASN A 219 38.43 -16.40 -13.44
C ASN A 219 37.15 -16.70 -14.24
N ILE A 220 37.09 -16.23 -15.49
CA ILE A 220 35.90 -16.36 -16.35
C ILE A 220 35.64 -17.83 -16.74
N SER A 221 36.67 -18.68 -16.74
CA SER A 221 36.52 -20.11 -17.01
C SER A 221 36.11 -20.93 -15.79
N PHE A 222 35.99 -20.31 -14.62
CA PHE A 222 35.55 -20.96 -13.40
C PHE A 222 34.03 -21.17 -13.42
N ASP A 223 33.61 -22.43 -13.39
CA ASP A 223 32.20 -22.80 -13.27
C ASP A 223 31.88 -23.14 -11.81
N PRO A 224 31.17 -22.25 -11.08
CA PRO A 224 30.83 -22.49 -9.68
C PRO A 224 29.92 -23.70 -9.48
N LYS A 225 29.23 -24.19 -10.53
CA LYS A 225 28.36 -25.37 -10.44
C LYS A 225 29.15 -26.68 -10.36
N LYS A 226 30.45 -26.68 -10.69
CA LYS A 226 31.31 -27.87 -10.64
C LYS A 226 31.96 -28.09 -9.27
N ILE A 227 31.71 -27.19 -8.31
CA ILE A 227 32.25 -27.32 -6.95
C ILE A 227 31.40 -28.33 -6.18
N ASN A 228 31.99 -29.47 -5.84
CA ASN A 228 31.36 -30.50 -4.98
C ASN A 228 31.86 -30.44 -3.53
N ASN A 229 32.71 -29.47 -3.20
CA ASN A 229 33.20 -29.29 -1.84
C ASN A 229 32.09 -28.71 -0.97
N VAL A 230 31.94 -29.27 0.24
CA VAL A 230 31.01 -28.73 1.23
C VAL A 230 31.53 -27.35 1.65
N VAL A 231 30.75 -26.31 1.40
CA VAL A 231 31.05 -24.97 1.92
C VAL A 231 30.66 -25.01 3.40
N ASN A 232 31.65 -25.05 4.28
CA ASN A 232 31.48 -24.82 5.72
C ASN A 232 31.27 -23.33 6.01
#